data_AF-A0A7S1F8D3-F1
#
_entry.id   AF-A0A7S1F8D3-F1
#
_cell.length_a   1.000
_cell.length_b   1.000
_cell.length_c   1.000
_cell.angle_alpha   90.00
_cell.angle_beta   90.00
_cell.angle_gamma   90.00
#
_symmetry.space_group_name_H-M   'P 1'
#
loop_
_entity.id
_entity.type
_entity.pdbx_description
1 polymer ?
#
loop_
_entity_poly.entity_id
_entity_poly.type
_entity_poly.pdbx_seq_one_letter_code
_entity_poly.pdbx_strand_id
1 'polypeptide(L)'
;EHEDSTARLNDAWVVCKPVETRLRRVAEDLFSDKHLSQDSRLRAKVLESPTGAVSLTWLCSRYASRFHLAPSSSPRAAELCATEICNSLHESGVLEANLLRLCVRRVSPFVGVLVCVDGRDAGKKKVKAARRVIASFEQLMDFYFEPFSIQQNRLLLDLIFRTVGPPSETGPWVPEELLEFTFTL
;
A
#
# COMPACT_ATOMS: atom_id res chain seq x y z
N GLU A 1 27.22 -3.87 -13.07
CA GLU A 1 28.23 -2.79 -12.95
C GLU A 1 27.45 -1.49 -12.84
N HIS A 2 27.43 -0.88 -11.66
CA HIS A 2 26.69 0.35 -11.37
C HIS A 2 27.66 1.53 -11.52
N GLU A 3 27.41 2.40 -12.49
CA GLU A 3 28.24 3.58 -12.74
C GLU A 3 27.93 4.66 -11.70
N ASP A 4 28.81 4.78 -10.70
CA ASP A 4 28.85 5.93 -9.80
C ASP A 4 29.21 7.20 -10.59
N SER A 5 28.23 8.08 -10.77
CA SER A 5 28.43 9.38 -11.42
C SER A 5 29.14 10.36 -10.47
N THR A 6 30.46 10.46 -10.59
CA THR A 6 31.27 11.44 -9.86
C THR A 6 31.35 12.77 -10.62
N ALA A 7 30.91 13.86 -10.01
CA ALA A 7 31.10 15.22 -10.52
C ALA A 7 32.15 15.96 -9.68
N ARG A 8 33.13 16.59 -10.32
CA ARG A 8 34.18 17.40 -9.66
C ARG A 8 33.70 18.83 -9.46
N LEU A 9 33.71 19.30 -8.21
CA LEU A 9 33.53 20.72 -7.87
C LEU A 9 34.52 21.05 -6.74
N ASN A 10 35.54 21.85 -7.06
CA ASN A 10 36.52 22.45 -6.14
C ASN A 10 37.23 21.48 -5.17
N ASP A 11 38.15 20.64 -5.68
CA ASP A 11 39.10 19.80 -4.92
C ASP A 11 38.54 18.87 -3.82
N ALA A 12 37.22 18.79 -3.67
CA ALA A 12 36.53 17.81 -2.85
C ALA A 12 35.83 16.79 -3.76
N TRP A 13 36.14 15.50 -3.56
CA TRP A 13 35.38 14.42 -4.18
C TRP A 13 33.98 14.38 -3.56
N VAL A 14 33.00 15.01 -4.21
CA VAL A 14 31.60 14.89 -3.81
C VAL A 14 31.10 13.55 -4.33
N VAL A 15 31.09 12.54 -3.45
CA VAL A 15 30.41 11.28 -3.72
C VAL A 15 28.91 11.55 -3.69
N CYS A 16 28.34 11.82 -4.86
CA CYS A 16 26.89 11.87 -5.06
C CYS A 16 26.35 10.47 -4.79
N LYS A 17 25.92 10.22 -3.55
CA LYS A 17 25.25 8.96 -3.20
C LYS A 17 24.08 8.75 -4.18
N PRO A 18 23.91 7.54 -4.73
CA PRO A 18 22.84 7.27 -5.69
C PRO A 18 21.51 7.67 -5.08
N VAL A 19 20.67 8.36 -5.87
CA VAL A 19 19.40 8.96 -5.44
C VAL A 19 18.55 7.96 -4.64
N GLU A 20 18.59 6.69 -5.04
CA GLU A 20 17.93 5.57 -4.37
C GLU A 20 18.35 5.40 -2.91
N THR A 21 19.66 5.41 -2.61
CA THR A 21 20.12 5.30 -1.21
C THR A 21 19.70 6.47 -0.35
N ARG A 22 19.55 7.67 -0.94
CA ARG A 22 19.02 8.83 -0.22
C ARG A 22 17.53 8.66 0.07
N LEU A 23 16.73 8.31 -0.94
CA LEU A 23 15.28 8.11 -0.79
C LEU A 23 14.96 7.04 0.25
N ARG A 24 15.69 5.91 0.20
CA ARG A 24 15.60 4.82 1.18
C ARG A 24 15.85 5.32 2.61
N ARG A 25 16.96 6.03 2.84
CA ARG A 25 17.31 6.56 4.16
C ARG A 25 16.28 7.54 4.70
N VAL A 26 15.74 8.40 3.84
CA VAL A 26 14.69 9.36 4.25
C VAL A 26 13.43 8.61 4.66
N ALA A 27 13.01 7.61 3.87
CA ALA A 27 11.87 6.78 4.23
C ALA A 27 12.11 6.01 5.55
N GLU A 28 13.27 5.38 5.72
CA GLU A 28 13.63 4.67 6.95
C GLU A 28 13.66 5.61 8.17
N ASP A 29 14.17 6.83 8.03
CA ASP A 29 14.14 7.84 9.09
C ASP A 29 12.72 8.25 9.47
N LEU A 30 11.83 8.46 8.49
CA LEU A 30 10.42 8.79 8.74
C LEU A 30 9.69 7.67 9.51
N PHE A 31 10.01 6.42 9.21
CA PHE A 31 9.44 5.25 9.89
C PHE A 31 10.24 4.79 11.12
N SER A 32 11.32 5.50 11.48
CA SER A 32 12.10 5.20 12.68
C SER A 32 11.25 5.37 13.95
N ASP A 33 11.58 4.63 15.00
CA ASP A 33 10.86 4.73 16.28
C ASP A 33 10.93 6.15 16.85
N LYS A 34 12.09 6.80 16.69
CA LYS A 34 12.31 8.18 17.11
C LYS A 34 11.36 9.12 16.38
N HIS A 35 11.26 9.04 15.05
CA HIS A 35 10.40 9.94 14.29
C HIS A 35 8.91 9.66 14.55
N LEU A 36 8.50 8.38 14.55
CA LEU A 36 7.10 8.00 14.82
C LEU A 36 6.63 8.36 16.23
N SER A 37 7.54 8.41 17.22
CA SER A 37 7.21 8.89 18.56
C SER A 37 6.85 10.39 18.60
N GLN A 38 7.44 11.17 17.69
CA GLN A 38 7.28 12.62 17.59
C GLN A 38 6.16 13.02 16.63
N ASP A 39 6.03 12.31 15.50
CA ASP A 39 5.04 12.59 14.47
C ASP A 39 3.73 11.85 14.73
N SER A 40 2.84 12.52 15.46
CA SER A 40 1.50 12.02 15.76
C SER A 40 0.64 11.77 14.51
N ARG A 41 0.87 12.49 13.40
CA ARG A 41 0.08 12.38 12.18
C ARG A 41 0.49 11.16 11.36
N LEU A 42 1.79 10.98 11.16
CA LEU A 42 2.31 9.77 10.50
C LEU A 42 1.92 8.53 11.30
N ARG A 43 2.07 8.58 12.62
CA ARG A 43 1.64 7.49 13.50
C ARG A 43 0.15 7.20 13.39
N ALA A 44 -0.70 8.23 13.35
CA ALA A 44 -2.13 8.03 13.14
C ALA A 44 -2.43 7.38 11.78
N LYS A 45 -1.68 7.75 10.73
CA LYS A 45 -1.83 7.18 9.39
C LYS A 45 -1.41 5.71 9.33
N VAL A 46 -0.32 5.35 10.01
CA VAL A 46 0.10 3.95 10.18
C VAL A 46 -0.98 3.15 10.92
N LEU A 47 -1.58 3.72 11.98
CA LEU A 47 -2.64 3.07 12.77
C LEU A 47 -4.01 3.00 12.07
N GLU A 48 -4.21 3.75 10.99
CA GLU A 48 -5.43 3.72 10.19
C GLU A 48 -5.53 2.41 9.39
N SER A 49 -4.38 1.88 8.96
CA SER A 49 -4.29 0.62 8.23
C SER A 49 -4.03 -0.55 9.18
N PRO A 50 -4.79 -1.67 9.09
CA PRO A 50 -4.55 -2.85 9.92
C PRO A 50 -3.17 -3.47 9.67
N THR A 51 -2.61 -3.29 8.46
CA THR A 51 -1.28 -3.78 8.08
C THR A 51 -0.17 -2.78 8.40
N GLY A 52 -0.50 -1.59 8.92
CA GLY A 52 0.47 -0.51 9.11
C GLY A 52 0.96 0.13 7.81
N ALA A 53 0.33 -0.18 6.67
CA ALA A 53 0.72 0.35 5.36
C ALA A 53 0.27 1.80 5.17
N VAL A 54 1.18 2.62 4.65
CA VAL A 54 0.96 4.04 4.34
C VAL A 54 1.15 4.26 2.84
N SER A 55 0.23 4.99 2.23
CA SER A 55 0.33 5.36 0.81
C SER A 55 1.54 6.27 0.55
N LEU A 56 2.35 5.92 -0.45
CA LEU A 56 3.52 6.69 -0.85
C LEU A 56 3.13 8.04 -1.46
N THR A 57 1.98 8.14 -2.16
CA THR A 57 1.51 9.43 -2.69
C THR A 57 1.17 10.42 -1.58
N TRP A 58 0.58 9.93 -0.48
CA TRP A 58 0.35 10.74 0.73
C TRP A 58 1.66 11.17 1.39
N LEU A 59 2.63 10.26 1.48
CA LEU A 59 3.98 10.52 2.00
C LEU A 59 4.70 11.59 1.18
N CYS A 60 4.70 11.46 -0.15
CA CYS A 60 5.28 12.45 -1.06
C CYS A 60 4.60 13.82 -0.91
N SER A 61 3.28 13.86 -0.79
CA SER A 61 2.54 15.11 -0.60
C SER A 61 2.87 15.80 0.72
N ARG A 62 3.04 15.03 1.81
CA ARG A 62 3.30 15.61 3.14
C ARG A 62 4.75 15.86 3.49
N TYR A 63 5.66 15.05 2.96
CA TYR A 63 7.09 15.12 3.26
C TYR A 63 7.93 15.44 2.02
N ALA A 64 7.34 16.09 1.00
CA ALA A 64 8.01 16.49 -0.24
C ALA A 64 9.38 17.15 0.00
N SER A 65 9.43 18.05 1.00
CA SER A 65 10.65 18.76 1.39
C SER A 65 11.76 17.85 1.90
N ARG A 66 11.42 16.74 2.58
CA ARG A 66 12.39 15.76 3.10
C ARG A 66 12.95 14.88 1.99
N PHE A 67 12.14 14.59 0.99
CA PHE A 67 12.58 13.83 -0.19
C PHE A 67 13.33 14.70 -1.22
N HIS A 68 13.49 16.00 -0.95
CA HIS A 68 14.05 16.99 -1.88
C HIS A 68 13.34 16.97 -3.25
N LEU A 69 12.04 16.67 -3.22
CA LEU A 69 11.22 16.72 -4.41
C LEU A 69 10.87 18.17 -4.65
N ALA A 70 10.94 18.59 -5.92
CA ALA A 70 10.33 19.84 -6.31
C ALA A 70 8.86 19.79 -5.85
N PRO A 71 8.32 20.87 -5.27
CA PRO A 71 6.90 20.95 -4.96
C PRO A 71 6.11 20.96 -6.27
N SER A 72 5.95 19.79 -6.86
CA SER A 72 5.19 19.61 -8.08
C SER A 72 3.72 19.58 -7.67
N SER A 73 2.97 20.59 -8.12
CA SER A 73 1.52 20.69 -7.90
C SER A 73 0.71 19.62 -8.64
N SER A 74 1.36 18.76 -9.44
CA SER A 74 0.69 17.74 -10.25
C SER A 74 0.63 16.38 -9.54
N PRO A 75 -0.55 15.73 -9.49
CA PRO A 75 -0.68 14.38 -8.93
C PRO A 75 0.19 13.35 -9.66
N ARG A 76 0.41 13.51 -10.97
CA ARG A 76 1.30 12.64 -11.75
C ARG A 76 2.75 12.67 -11.27
N ALA A 77 3.23 13.82 -10.80
CA ALA A 77 4.59 13.93 -10.30
C ALA A 77 4.75 13.28 -8.91
N ALA A 78 3.68 13.28 -8.10
CA ALA A 78 3.65 12.54 -6.85
C ALA A 78 3.63 11.02 -7.07
N GLU A 79 2.96 10.54 -8.11
CA GLU A 79 2.97 9.12 -8.52
C GLU A 79 4.34 8.67 -9.01
N LEU A 80 4.97 9.44 -9.91
CA LEU A 80 6.31 9.14 -10.42
C LEU A 80 7.33 9.05 -9.26
N CYS A 81 7.26 9.99 -8.33
CA CYS A 81 8.09 9.92 -7.13
C CYS A 81 7.74 8.73 -6.22
N ALA A 82 6.45 8.40 -6.05
CA ALA A 82 6.04 7.24 -5.27
C ALA A 82 6.64 5.95 -5.85
N THR A 83 6.66 5.79 -7.17
CA THR A 83 7.33 4.67 -7.84
C THR A 83 8.84 4.66 -7.61
N GLU A 84 9.53 5.80 -7.72
CA GLU A 84 10.97 5.90 -7.44
C GLU A 84 11.32 5.51 -6.00
N ILE A 85 10.54 5.99 -5.03
CA ILE A 85 10.69 5.62 -3.62
C ILE A 85 10.44 4.12 -3.46
N CYS A 86 9.38 3.58 -4.06
CA CYS A 86 9.05 2.16 -3.96
C CYS A 86 10.17 1.27 -4.51
N ASN A 87 10.76 1.62 -5.66
CA ASN A 87 11.89 0.92 -6.24
C ASN A 87 13.12 1.00 -5.33
N SER A 88 13.40 2.18 -4.77
CA SER A 88 14.54 2.38 -3.86
C SER A 88 14.43 1.58 -2.55
N LEU A 89 13.22 1.18 -2.17
CA LEU A 89 12.91 0.45 -0.94
C LEU A 89 12.96 -1.08 -1.10
N HIS A 90 13.12 -1.61 -2.32
CA HIS A 90 13.16 -3.06 -2.55
C HIS A 90 14.28 -3.76 -1.76
N GLU A 91 15.38 -3.05 -1.46
CA GLU A 91 16.51 -3.57 -0.67
C GLU A 91 16.45 -3.17 0.82
N SER A 92 15.38 -2.52 1.28
CA SER A 92 15.29 -2.15 2.70
C SER A 92 15.01 -3.39 3.55
N GLY A 93 15.84 -3.62 4.57
CA GLY A 93 15.57 -4.64 5.60
C GLY A 93 14.58 -4.19 6.68
N VAL A 94 14.19 -2.92 6.67
CA VAL A 94 13.34 -2.31 7.70
C VAL A 94 11.94 -2.01 7.19
N LEU A 95 11.82 -1.68 5.91
CA LEU A 95 10.58 -1.30 5.25
C LEU A 95 10.26 -2.27 4.12
N GLU A 96 8.98 -2.61 4.01
CA GLU A 96 8.44 -3.38 2.91
C GLU A 96 7.58 -2.47 2.06
N ALA A 97 7.92 -2.37 0.78
CA ALA A 97 7.20 -1.56 -0.19
C ALA A 97 6.40 -2.44 -1.15
N ASN A 98 5.18 -2.03 -1.45
CA ASN A 98 4.31 -2.70 -2.41
C ASN A 98 4.15 -1.80 -3.63
N LEU A 99 4.74 -2.22 -4.76
CA LEU A 99 4.76 -1.47 -6.00
C LEU A 99 3.36 -1.36 -6.64
N LEU A 100 2.53 -2.40 -6.51
CA LEU A 100 1.18 -2.42 -7.09
C LEU A 100 0.25 -1.45 -6.39
N ARG A 101 0.39 -1.31 -5.06
CA ARG A 101 -0.46 -0.44 -4.23
C ARG A 101 0.19 0.91 -3.91
N LEU A 102 1.42 1.13 -4.38
CA LEU A 102 2.26 2.29 -4.06
C LEU A 102 2.20 2.64 -2.57
N CYS A 103 2.47 1.65 -1.73
CA CYS A 103 2.43 1.80 -0.28
C CYS A 103 3.67 1.21 0.38
N VAL A 104 3.97 1.68 1.58
CA VAL A 104 5.10 1.23 2.39
C VAL A 104 4.62 0.90 3.79
N ARG A 105 5.16 -0.17 4.36
CA ARG A 105 4.93 -0.58 5.75
C ARG A 105 6.24 -0.95 6.41
N ARG A 106 6.28 -0.93 7.74
CA ARG A 106 7.41 -1.49 8.47
C ARG A 106 7.34 -3.00 8.49
N VAL A 107 8.50 -3.65 8.40
CA VAL A 107 8.64 -5.09 8.62
C VAL A 107 8.40 -5.41 10.09
N SER A 108 9.05 -4.66 10.99
CA SER A 108 8.82 -4.75 12.44
C SER A 108 7.75 -3.75 12.89
N PRO A 109 6.71 -4.17 13.63
CA PRO A 109 5.69 -3.25 14.13
C PRO A 109 6.31 -2.20 15.08
N PHE A 110 5.78 -0.99 15.05
CA PHE A 110 6.19 0.08 15.96
C PHE A 110 5.82 -0.28 17.40
N VAL A 111 6.81 -0.33 18.30
CA VAL A 111 6.64 -0.78 19.70
C VAL A 111 5.65 0.09 20.49
N GLY A 112 5.43 1.35 20.07
CA GLY A 112 4.42 2.24 20.65
C GLY A 112 2.97 1.95 20.28
N VAL A 113 2.68 0.87 19.53
CA VAL A 113 1.29 0.45 19.20
C VAL A 113 0.59 -0.22 20.39
N LEU A 114 1.33 -0.70 21.39
CA LEU A 114 0.76 -1.41 22.54
C LEU A 114 0.42 -0.54 23.75
N VAL A 115 0.89 0.71 23.83
CA VAL A 115 0.70 1.55 25.03
C VAL A 115 0.43 2.99 24.64
N CYS A 116 -0.84 3.39 24.65
CA CYS A 116 -1.37 4.72 25.01
C CYS A 116 -2.89 4.73 24.83
N VAL A 117 -3.61 3.92 25.60
CA VAL A 117 -5.04 4.17 25.87
C VAL A 117 -5.08 5.09 27.08
N ASP A 118 -4.79 6.37 26.88
CA ASP A 118 -4.98 7.35 27.94
C ASP A 118 -6.47 7.52 28.23
N GLY A 119 -6.81 7.32 29.51
CA GLY A 119 -8.15 7.06 30.02
C GLY A 119 -9.09 8.26 30.13
N ARG A 120 -9.25 9.10 29.10
CA ARG A 120 -10.26 10.18 29.11
C ARG A 120 -10.87 10.45 27.73
N ASP A 121 -11.77 9.59 27.26
CA ASP A 121 -12.78 9.94 26.24
C ASP A 121 -13.71 8.73 26.02
N ALA A 122 -14.63 8.49 26.97
CA ALA A 122 -15.58 7.37 26.89
C ALA A 122 -16.63 7.54 25.76
N GLY A 123 -16.83 8.76 25.24
CA GLY A 123 -17.81 9.04 24.18
C GLY A 123 -17.31 8.73 22.75
N LYS A 124 -16.01 8.90 22.46
CA LYS A 124 -15.44 8.73 21.09
C LYS A 124 -14.95 7.31 20.80
N LYS A 125 -14.83 6.44 21.82
CA LYS A 125 -14.35 5.06 21.66
C LYS A 125 -15.34 4.18 20.89
N LYS A 126 -16.64 4.38 21.06
CA LYS A 126 -17.68 3.64 20.32
C LYS A 126 -17.60 3.90 18.81
N VAL A 127 -17.33 5.14 18.40
CA VAL A 127 -17.18 5.52 16.99
C VAL A 127 -15.91 4.94 16.37
N LYS A 128 -14.79 4.90 17.13
CA LYS A 128 -13.52 4.32 16.63
C LYS A 128 -13.57 2.79 16.50
N ALA A 129 -14.21 2.11 17.44
CA ALA A 129 -14.44 0.66 17.34
C ALA A 129 -15.37 0.34 16.16
N ALA A 130 -16.47 1.08 16.01
CA ALA A 130 -17.39 0.93 14.88
C ALA A 130 -16.67 1.16 13.53
N ARG A 131 -15.82 2.18 13.41
CA ARG A 131 -15.05 2.43 12.18
C ARG A 131 -14.06 1.31 11.84
N ARG A 132 -13.44 0.66 12.83
CA ARG A 132 -12.56 -0.49 12.57
C ARG A 132 -13.35 -1.70 12.10
N VAL A 133 -14.50 -1.97 12.72
CA VAL A 133 -15.40 -3.06 12.29
C VAL A 133 -15.92 -2.79 10.88
N ILE A 134 -16.29 -1.56 10.56
CA ILE A 134 -16.71 -1.15 9.21
C ILE A 134 -15.56 -1.34 8.21
N ALA A 135 -14.34 -0.88 8.52
CA ALA A 135 -13.19 -1.04 7.62
C ALA A 135 -12.79 -2.52 7.42
N SER A 136 -12.85 -3.33 8.47
CA SER A 136 -12.63 -4.78 8.36
C SER A 136 -13.73 -5.48 7.57
N PHE A 137 -14.98 -5.02 7.70
CA PHE A 137 -16.10 -5.51 6.92
C PHE A 137 -15.98 -5.09 5.45
N GLU A 138 -15.60 -3.84 5.16
CA GLU A 138 -15.29 -3.36 3.80
C GLU A 138 -14.14 -4.16 3.19
N GLN A 139 -13.09 -4.50 3.93
CA GLN A 139 -12.03 -5.38 3.44
C GLN A 139 -12.51 -6.81 3.17
N LEU A 140 -13.40 -7.32 4.00
CA LEU A 140 -14.01 -8.64 3.80
C LEU A 140 -14.92 -8.62 2.56
N MET A 141 -15.71 -7.56 2.41
CA MET A 141 -16.56 -7.33 1.26
C MET A 141 -15.71 -7.13 0.00
N ASP A 142 -14.65 -6.34 0.04
CA ASP A 142 -13.72 -6.17 -1.08
C ASP A 142 -13.03 -7.49 -1.42
N PHE A 143 -12.78 -8.38 -0.46
CA PHE A 143 -12.20 -9.70 -0.72
C PHE A 143 -13.21 -10.66 -1.36
N TYR A 144 -14.46 -10.69 -0.89
CA TYR A 144 -15.50 -11.58 -1.42
C TYR A 144 -16.19 -11.04 -2.68
N PHE A 145 -16.22 -9.72 -2.83
CA PHE A 145 -16.88 -8.99 -3.91
C PHE A 145 -15.87 -8.20 -4.76
N GLU A 146 -14.55 -8.48 -4.64
CA GLU A 146 -13.57 -7.98 -5.60
C GLU A 146 -14.06 -8.42 -6.98
N PRO A 147 -14.24 -7.47 -7.94
CA PRO A 147 -14.64 -7.85 -9.27
C PRO A 147 -13.61 -8.85 -9.78
N PHE A 148 -14.06 -10.09 -10.03
CA PHE A 148 -13.19 -11.16 -10.48
C PHE A 148 -12.30 -10.62 -11.59
N SER A 149 -10.99 -10.70 -11.36
CA SER A 149 -10.05 -10.30 -12.39
C SER A 149 -10.33 -11.12 -13.65
N ILE A 150 -10.07 -10.54 -14.82
CA ILE A 150 -10.26 -11.24 -16.11
C ILE A 150 -9.51 -12.59 -16.11
N GLN A 151 -8.40 -12.70 -15.38
CA GLN A 151 -7.65 -13.94 -15.21
C GLN A 151 -8.38 -14.98 -14.36
N GLN A 152 -9.00 -14.58 -13.25
CA GLN A 152 -9.81 -15.47 -12.42
C GLN A 152 -11.08 -15.91 -13.15
N ASN A 153 -11.73 -15.01 -13.91
CA ASN A 153 -12.85 -15.35 -14.78
C ASN A 153 -12.46 -16.37 -15.86
N ARG A 154 -11.29 -16.21 -16.48
CA ARG A 154 -10.77 -17.20 -17.43
C ARG A 154 -10.51 -18.56 -16.80
N LEU A 155 -9.96 -18.59 -15.59
CA LEU A 155 -9.69 -19.83 -14.86
C LEU A 155 -10.99 -20.54 -14.45
N LEU A 156 -11.99 -19.79 -13.97
CA LEU A 156 -13.32 -20.31 -13.65
C LEU A 156 -14.01 -20.89 -14.89
N LEU A 157 -13.94 -20.19 -16.02
CA LEU A 157 -14.45 -20.71 -17.28
C LEU A 157 -13.71 -21.97 -17.72
N ASP A 158 -12.37 -22.02 -17.65
CA ASP A 158 -11.60 -23.23 -17.98
C ASP A 158 -11.96 -24.42 -17.09
N LEU A 159 -12.21 -24.18 -15.80
CA LEU A 159 -12.67 -25.22 -14.87
C LEU A 159 -14.07 -25.72 -15.24
N ILE A 160 -15.00 -24.83 -15.58
CA ILE A 160 -16.35 -25.19 -16.04
C ILE A 160 -16.28 -25.96 -17.37
N PHE A 161 -15.44 -25.51 -18.31
CA PHE A 161 -15.24 -26.20 -19.60
C PHE A 161 -14.68 -27.61 -19.42
N ARG A 162 -13.81 -27.83 -18.43
CA ARG A 162 -13.25 -29.16 -18.14
C ARG A 162 -14.24 -30.10 -17.46
N THR A 163 -15.17 -29.57 -16.66
CA THR A 163 -16.12 -30.39 -15.90
C THR A 163 -17.42 -30.64 -16.65
N VAL A 164 -17.96 -29.62 -17.32
CA VAL A 164 -19.25 -29.66 -18.03
C VAL A 164 -19.06 -29.89 -19.53
N GLY A 165 -17.86 -29.64 -20.05
CA GLY A 165 -17.56 -29.70 -21.48
C GLY A 165 -17.89 -28.39 -22.19
N PRO A 166 -17.49 -28.25 -23.47
CA PRO A 166 -17.99 -27.17 -24.30
C PRO A 166 -19.52 -27.34 -24.43
N PRO A 167 -20.32 -26.32 -24.09
CA PRO A 167 -21.16 -25.77 -25.12
C PRO A 167 -21.59 -26.57 -26.36
N SER A 168 -22.76 -27.22 -26.34
CA SER A 168 -23.32 -27.83 -27.56
C SER A 168 -23.95 -26.82 -28.53
N GLU A 169 -24.43 -25.66 -28.05
CA GLU A 169 -25.15 -24.66 -28.86
C GLU A 169 -24.42 -23.32 -28.99
N THR A 170 -24.10 -22.84 -30.19
CA THR A 170 -23.51 -21.50 -30.37
C THR A 170 -24.50 -20.38 -29.99
N GLY A 171 -24.43 -19.86 -28.76
CA GLY A 171 -25.26 -18.76 -28.28
C GLY A 171 -24.83 -18.21 -26.91
N PRO A 172 -25.46 -17.12 -26.40
CA PRO A 172 -25.19 -16.64 -25.06
C PRO A 172 -25.59 -17.72 -24.04
N TRP A 173 -24.59 -18.27 -23.37
CA TRP A 173 -24.70 -19.32 -22.36
C TRP A 173 -25.45 -18.81 -21.14
N VAL A 174 -26.72 -19.15 -21.05
CA VAL A 174 -27.45 -19.07 -19.79
C VAL A 174 -27.79 -20.50 -19.42
N PRO A 175 -26.99 -21.16 -18.56
CA PRO A 175 -27.32 -22.49 -18.07
C PRO A 175 -28.69 -22.43 -17.39
N GLU A 176 -29.66 -23.22 -17.85
CA GLU A 176 -31.00 -23.28 -17.26
C GLU A 176 -30.95 -23.63 -15.77
N GLU A 177 -29.93 -24.40 -15.37
CA GLU A 177 -29.60 -24.76 -13.99
C GLU A 177 -29.29 -23.54 -13.08
N LEU A 178 -28.82 -22.42 -13.65
CA LEU A 178 -28.57 -21.17 -12.91
C LEU A 178 -29.80 -20.26 -12.83
N LEU A 179 -30.84 -20.50 -13.65
CA LEU A 179 -32.10 -19.74 -13.57
C LEU A 179 -32.93 -20.14 -12.35
N GLU A 180 -32.83 -21.40 -11.91
CA GLU A 180 -33.54 -21.91 -10.73
C GLU A 180 -32.71 -21.84 -9.44
N PHE A 181 -31.43 -21.44 -9.52
CA PHE A 181 -30.55 -21.39 -8.36
C PHE A 181 -30.97 -20.26 -7.41
N THR A 182 -31.67 -20.64 -6.34
CA THR A 182 -32.10 -19.74 -5.28
C THR A 182 -31.29 -20.01 -4.01
N PHE A 183 -30.67 -18.97 -3.46
CA PHE A 183 -30.06 -19.05 -2.13
C PHE A 183 -31.18 -19.06 -1.09
N THR A 184 -31.53 -20.24 -0.57
CA THR A 184 -32.32 -20.33 0.66
C THR A 184 -31.42 -19.99 1.84
N LEU A 185 -31.72 -18.87 2.51
CA LEU A 185 -31.09 -18.39 3.74
C LEU A 185 -31.49 -19.23 4.95
#